data_AF-A0A6N8ZWY6-F1
#
_entry.id   AF-A0A6N8ZWY6-F1
#
_cell.length_a   1.000
_cell.length_b   1.000
_cell.length_c   1.000
_cell.angle_alpha   90.00
_cell.angle_beta   90.00
_cell.angle_gamma   90.00
#
_symmetry.space_group_name_H-M   'P 1'
#
loop_
_entity.id
_entity.type
_entity.pdbx_description
1 polymer ?
#
loop_
_entity_poly.entity_id
_entity_poly.type
_entity_poly.pdbx_seq_one_letter_code
_entity_poly.pdbx_strand_id
1 'polypeptide(L)'
;MSNPGAGRLPRFEKSRFVGVRDTMTVYDCDDPDQFALIQVRQEEDDLVGRKLIQAFGPDTLAEGRNRGFHPVGTGRLLRKHLGG
;
A
#
# COMPACT_ATOMS: atom_id res chain seq x y z
N MET A 1 9.67 25.70 0.31
CA MET A 1 8.27 25.23 0.35
C MET A 1 8.19 24.03 -0.59
N SER A 2 8.25 22.80 -0.05
CA SER A 2 8.07 21.60 -0.86
C SER A 2 6.59 21.53 -1.26
N ASN A 3 6.34 21.44 -2.56
CA ASN A 3 5.01 21.29 -3.12
C ASN A 3 4.33 20.05 -2.50
N PRO A 4 3.17 20.15 -1.84
CA PRO A 4 2.44 18.95 -1.43
C PRO A 4 1.94 18.32 -2.72
N GLY A 5 2.66 17.31 -3.20
CA GLY A 5 2.40 16.65 -4.47
C GLY A 5 0.98 16.11 -4.51
N ALA A 6 0.06 16.92 -5.05
CA ALA A 6 -1.21 16.47 -5.59
C ALA A 6 -0.88 15.62 -6.82
N GLY A 7 -0.49 14.39 -6.58
CA GLY A 7 -0.01 13.49 -7.61
C GLY A 7 0.34 12.18 -6.95
N ARG A 8 -0.36 11.13 -7.36
CA ARG A 8 -0.05 9.75 -7.02
C ARG A 8 1.45 9.47 -7.21
N LEU A 9 1.97 8.45 -6.53
CA LEU A 9 3.38 8.03 -6.67
C LEU A 9 3.76 7.98 -8.16
N PRO A 10 4.81 8.68 -8.65
CA PRO A 10 5.05 8.95 -10.08
C PRO A 10 5.10 7.71 -11.00
N ARG A 11 5.32 6.52 -10.42
CA ARG A 11 5.37 5.23 -11.13
C ARG A 11 4.08 4.41 -11.04
N PHE A 12 3.14 4.85 -10.22
CA PHE A 12 1.89 4.17 -9.88
C PHE A 12 0.67 5.10 -10.06
N GLU A 13 0.82 6.18 -10.82
CA GLU A 13 -0.23 7.18 -11.04
C GLU A 13 -1.52 6.61 -11.64
N LYS A 14 -1.44 5.46 -12.31
CA LYS A 14 -2.58 4.80 -12.95
C LYS A 14 -3.08 3.57 -12.19
N SER A 15 -2.43 3.21 -11.08
CA SER A 15 -2.77 2.03 -10.31
C SER A 15 -3.60 2.43 -9.10
N ARG A 16 -4.80 1.87 -8.98
CA ARG A 16 -5.65 2.00 -7.80
C ARG A 16 -5.07 1.19 -6.64
N PHE A 17 -4.64 -0.04 -6.87
CA PHE A 17 -4.12 -0.88 -5.81
C PHE A 17 -2.60 -0.95 -5.85
N VAL A 18 -1.99 -0.61 -4.72
CA VAL A 18 -0.54 -0.57 -4.56
C VAL A 18 -0.13 -1.44 -3.37
N GLY A 19 0.78 -2.37 -3.62
CA GLY A 19 1.33 -3.27 -2.60
C GLY A 19 2.68 -2.79 -2.07
N VAL A 20 2.86 -2.84 -0.75
CA VAL A 20 4.16 -2.65 -0.08
C VAL A 20 4.70 -4.01 0.37
N ARG A 21 5.88 -4.36 -0.15
CA ARG A 21 6.46 -5.70 -0.07
C ARG A 21 7.07 -6.06 1.29
N ASP A 22 7.45 -5.07 2.08
CA ASP A 22 8.05 -5.31 3.41
C ASP A 22 7.03 -5.85 4.43
N THR A 23 5.77 -5.48 4.25
CA THR A 23 4.64 -5.77 5.13
C THR A 23 3.55 -6.56 4.43
N MET A 24 3.75 -6.88 3.14
CA MET A 24 2.77 -7.55 2.29
C MET A 24 1.39 -6.89 2.41
N THR A 25 1.35 -5.57 2.47
CA THR A 25 0.11 -4.80 2.66
C THR A 25 -0.29 -4.12 1.36
N VAL A 26 -1.56 -4.22 0.97
CA VAL A 26 -2.13 -3.50 -0.17
C VAL A 26 -2.96 -2.32 0.31
N TYR A 27 -2.76 -1.18 -0.35
CA TYR A 27 -3.45 0.08 -0.12
C TYR A 27 -4.33 0.39 -1.34
N ASP A 28 -5.53 0.90 -1.08
CA ASP A 28 -6.41 1.47 -2.10
C ASP A 28 -6.11 2.97 -2.25
N CYS A 29 -5.53 3.38 -3.37
CA CYS A 29 -5.20 4.77 -3.65
C CYS A 29 -6.42 5.62 -4.06
N ASP A 30 -7.61 5.03 -4.23
CA ASP A 30 -8.87 5.78 -4.35
C ASP A 30 -9.50 6.08 -2.98
N ASP A 31 -9.05 5.40 -1.91
CA ASP A 31 -9.42 5.70 -0.52
C ASP A 31 -8.48 6.79 0.02
N PRO A 32 -8.98 7.97 0.42
CA PRO A 32 -8.15 9.10 0.82
C PRO A 32 -7.33 8.83 2.09
N ASP A 33 -7.87 8.06 3.04
CA ASP A 33 -7.18 7.74 4.29
C ASP A 33 -6.04 6.76 4.02
N GLN A 34 -6.30 5.74 3.21
CA GLN A 34 -5.26 4.78 2.82
C GLN A 34 -4.19 5.43 1.94
N PHE A 35 -4.58 6.33 1.05
CA PHE A 35 -3.66 7.08 0.20
C PHE A 35 -2.73 7.97 1.03
N ALA A 36 -3.26 8.70 2.01
CA ALA A 36 -2.45 9.50 2.93
C ALA A 36 -1.44 8.63 3.70
N LEU A 37 -1.87 7.44 4.18
CA LEU A 37 -0.97 6.51 4.89
C LEU A 37 0.20 6.03 4.02
N ILE A 38 -0.05 5.63 2.78
CA ILE A 38 1.04 5.17 1.90
C ILE A 38 1.94 6.31 1.45
N GLN A 39 1.43 7.54 1.33
CA GLN A 39 2.27 8.72 1.06
C GLN A 39 3.26 8.99 2.19
N VAL A 40 2.77 9.10 3.44
CA VAL A 40 3.64 9.31 4.61
C VAL A 40 4.69 8.20 4.69
N ARG A 41 4.25 6.94 4.54
CA ARG A 41 5.16 5.81 4.62
C ARG A 41 6.18 5.79 3.50
N GLN A 42 5.80 6.18 2.28
CA GLN A 42 6.76 6.35 1.21
C GLN A 42 7.83 7.37 1.58
N GLU A 43 7.45 8.52 2.12
CA GLU A 43 8.39 9.58 2.48
C GLU A 43 9.34 9.15 3.60
N GLU A 44 8.83 8.48 4.63
CA GLU A 44 9.64 8.03 5.77
C GLU A 44 10.58 6.86 5.43
N ASP A 45 10.09 5.87 4.68
CA ASP A 45 10.82 4.62 4.44
C ASP A 45 11.56 4.57 3.10
N ASP A 46 11.38 5.57 2.23
CA ASP A 46 11.82 5.58 0.82
C ASP A 46 11.52 4.25 0.09
N LEU A 47 10.28 3.80 0.19
CA LEU A 47 9.81 2.56 -0.44
C LEU A 47 10.06 2.53 -1.96
N VAL A 48 9.98 3.66 -2.67
CA VAL A 48 10.30 3.76 -4.10
C VAL A 48 11.80 3.55 -4.35
N GLY A 49 12.69 4.27 -3.67
CA GLY A 49 14.13 4.10 -3.83
C GLY A 49 14.59 2.69 -3.45
N ARG A 50 13.92 2.08 -2.46
CA ARG A 50 14.16 0.69 -2.02
C ARG A 50 13.42 -0.37 -2.84
N LYS A 51 12.62 0.02 -3.85
CA LYS A 51 11.85 -0.89 -4.73
C LYS A 51 10.89 -1.82 -3.97
N LEU A 52 10.28 -1.31 -2.91
CA LEU A 52 9.32 -2.03 -2.07
C LEU A 52 7.87 -1.83 -2.49
N ILE A 53 7.59 -0.94 -3.44
CA ILE A 53 6.25 -0.70 -3.98
C ILE A 53 6.04 -1.51 -5.26
N GLN A 54 4.87 -2.11 -5.42
CA GLN A 54 4.45 -2.77 -6.65
C GLN A 54 2.99 -2.49 -7.00
N ALA A 55 2.69 -2.49 -8.30
CA ALA A 55 1.34 -2.57 -8.84
C ALA A 55 0.99 -4.03 -9.17
N PHE A 56 -0.29 -4.25 -9.47
CA PHE A 56 -0.84 -5.56 -9.81
C PHE A 56 -1.39 -5.55 -11.24
N GLY A 57 -1.30 -6.70 -11.90
CA GLY A 57 -1.90 -6.94 -13.21
C GLY A 57 -2.71 -8.23 -13.13
N PRO A 58 -4.05 -8.18 -13.10
CA PRO A 58 -4.92 -6.99 -13.18
C PRO A 58 -4.89 -6.10 -11.92
N ASP A 59 -5.23 -4.81 -12.07
CA ASP A 59 -5.27 -3.84 -10.97
C ASP A 59 -6.53 -4.03 -10.10
N THR A 60 -6.52 -5.09 -9.30
CA THR A 60 -7.64 -5.46 -8.43
C THR A 60 -7.12 -5.89 -7.06
N LEU A 61 -7.93 -5.67 -6.02
CA LEU A 61 -7.61 -6.18 -4.68
C LEU A 61 -7.47 -7.71 -4.65
N ALA A 62 -8.25 -8.40 -5.47
CA ALA A 62 -8.18 -9.86 -5.60
C ALA A 62 -6.80 -10.33 -6.08
N GLU A 63 -6.21 -9.65 -7.08
CA GLU A 63 -4.86 -9.97 -7.54
C GLU A 63 -3.81 -9.72 -6.46
N GLY A 64 -3.94 -8.63 -5.69
CA GLY A 64 -3.09 -8.39 -4.52
C GLY A 64 -3.14 -9.56 -3.53
N ARG A 65 -4.34 -10.05 -3.20
CA ARG A 65 -4.53 -11.22 -2.31
C ARG A 65 -3.94 -12.50 -2.88
N ASN A 66 -4.10 -12.75 -4.18
CA ASN A 66 -3.51 -13.91 -4.86
C ASN A 66 -1.97 -13.90 -4.76
N ARG A 67 -1.36 -12.72 -4.66
CA ARG A 67 0.09 -12.55 -4.44
C ARG A 67 0.50 -12.52 -2.96
N GLY A 68 -0.42 -12.83 -2.05
CA GLY A 68 -0.18 -12.89 -0.60
C GLY A 68 -0.27 -11.55 0.12
N PHE A 69 -0.77 -10.49 -0.52
CA PHE A 69 -0.98 -9.21 0.14
C PHE A 69 -2.29 -9.19 0.93
N HIS A 70 -2.30 -8.49 2.05
CA HIS A 70 -3.51 -8.24 2.83
C HIS A 70 -3.90 -6.75 2.79
N PRO A 71 -5.19 -6.40 2.78
CA PRO A 71 -5.61 -5.01 2.87
C PRO A 71 -5.09 -4.37 4.17
N VAL A 72 -4.74 -3.09 4.10
CA VAL A 72 -4.45 -2.29 5.29
C VAL A 72 -5.59 -2.41 6.32
N GLY A 73 -5.26 -2.49 7.61
CA GLY A 73 -6.23 -2.70 8.69
C GLY A 73 -6.63 -4.16 8.97
N THR A 74 -6.38 -5.10 8.05
CA THR A 74 -6.79 -6.52 8.24
C THR A 74 -5.89 -7.28 9.24
N GLY A 75 -4.62 -6.89 9.36
CA GLY A 75 -3.61 -7.66 10.12
C GLY A 75 -3.52 -7.40 11.62
N ARG A 76 -4.19 -6.37 12.17
CA ARG A 76 -4.10 -6.03 13.61
C ARG A 76 -5.25 -6.58 14.46
N LEU A 77 -6.33 -7.08 13.84
CA LEU A 77 -7.46 -7.70 14.56
C LEU A 77 -7.38 -9.23 14.66
N LEU A 78 -6.50 -9.90 13.91
CA LEU A 78 -6.39 -11.37 13.92
C LEU A 78 -5.30 -11.95 14.85
N ARG A 79 -4.50 -11.11 15.54
CA ARG A 79 -3.46 -11.55 16.48
C ARG A 79 -3.82 -11.30 17.95
N LYS A 80 -5.09 -11.47 18.33
CA LYS A 80 -5.54 -11.41 19.74
C LYS A 80 -6.34 -12.63 20.19
N HIS A 81 -6.31 -13.77 19.47
CA HIS A 81 -7.13 -14.93 19.85
C HIS A 81 -6.54 -16.34 19.60
N LEU A 82 -5.22 -16.49 19.50
CA LEU A 82 -4.57 -17.82 19.46
C LEU A 82 -3.42 -17.90 20.49
N GLY A 83 -3.77 -17.63 21.74
CA GLY A 83 -2.90 -17.78 22.90
C GLY A 83 -3.77 -17.96 24.13
N GLY A 84 -4.34 -19.16 24.25
CA GLY A 84 -5.02 -19.69 25.43
C GLY A 84 -4.65 -21.16 25.56
#